data_AF-A0A383WHD0-F1
#
_entry.id   AF-A0A383WHD0-F1
#
_cell.length_a   1.000
_cell.length_b   1.000
_cell.length_c   1.000
_cell.angle_alpha   90.00
_cell.angle_beta   90.00
_cell.angle_gamma   90.00
#
_symmetry.space_group_name_H-M   'P 1'
#
loop_
_entity.id
_entity.type
_entity.pdbx_description
1 polymer ?
#
loop_
_entity_poly.entity_id
_entity_poly.type
_entity_poly.pdbx_seq_one_letter_code
_entity_poly.pdbx_strand_id
1 'polypeptide(L)'
;MSSPAAAAAAAAAAAAAAAAAPAAAATPGPGRDYHLFNTKYRDEPSVEVVGFTHAQIPHITSSRYPAALAGPLYPEGLPIWPQSQLEAVITEQHIDAAVLAYSDLANADVVELGARVRAAGANFVLLGRREGMLPSTKPVVAVTAVRTGCGKSQVCRLVIDAARQAGKRVVLVRHPMPYGDLAAQAVQRFESVADLDKHHTTIEEREEYEQHITNGVVVYAGVDYAAILAAAEAEADLAGIQAVLASAKALNPRAEVFVTASEVSVDCPDLIAGKRVLCVEDGPTTTHGGRPSGAAAVAAAKYAAAEVVDPRPYFVGELKKTLDKYPHIGPVVPAMGYSEQQAGIQAVLASAKALNPRAEVFVTASEVSVDCPDLIAGKRVLCVEDGPTTTHGGRPSGAAAVAAAKYAAAEVVDPRPYFVGELKKTLDKYPHIGPVVPAMGYSEQQILDLQASIAAVPCDAVLVGTPHDITQLISVPQPLAVVTYAVADLDEEQQQGLGLKGLGASPGLGKALEGRLAGMWTAKS
;
A
#
# COMPACT_ATOMS: atom_id res chain seq x y z
N MET A 1 -35.15 -12.39 -37.72
CA MET A 1 -34.50 -13.65 -37.31
C MET A 1 -33.23 -13.78 -38.13
N SER A 2 -32.07 -13.55 -37.50
CA SER A 2 -30.77 -13.70 -38.17
C SER A 2 -30.53 -15.17 -38.50
N SER A 3 -30.03 -15.44 -39.71
CA SER A 3 -29.73 -16.80 -40.19
C SER A 3 -28.66 -17.47 -39.30
N PRO A 4 -28.73 -18.80 -39.07
CA PRO A 4 -27.70 -19.57 -38.37
C PRO A 4 -26.28 -19.35 -38.92
N ALA A 5 -26.16 -19.03 -40.22
CA ALA A 5 -24.90 -18.71 -40.87
C ALA A 5 -24.31 -17.36 -40.42
N ALA A 6 -25.15 -16.37 -40.08
CA ALA A 6 -24.71 -15.08 -39.57
C ALA A 6 -24.25 -15.16 -38.10
N ALA A 7 -24.88 -16.03 -37.30
CA ALA A 7 -24.46 -16.32 -35.94
C ALA A 7 -23.13 -17.09 -35.91
N ALA A 8 -22.95 -18.06 -36.82
CA ALA A 8 -21.69 -18.79 -36.96
C ALA A 8 -20.54 -17.89 -37.45
N ALA A 9 -20.81 -16.95 -38.37
CA ALA A 9 -19.82 -15.98 -38.83
C ALA A 9 -19.42 -14.97 -37.73
N ALA A 10 -20.37 -14.54 -36.89
CA ALA A 10 -20.09 -13.69 -35.74
C ALA A 10 -19.28 -14.44 -34.65
N ALA A 11 -19.58 -15.71 -34.40
CA ALA A 11 -18.82 -16.56 -33.48
C ALA A 11 -17.40 -16.85 -33.99
N ALA A 12 -17.23 -17.08 -35.29
CA ALA A 12 -15.91 -17.26 -35.91
C ALA A 12 -15.08 -15.96 -35.92
N ALA A 13 -15.73 -14.80 -36.12
CA ALA A 13 -15.07 -13.50 -36.00
C ALA A 13 -14.68 -13.16 -34.56
N ALA A 14 -15.50 -13.53 -33.56
CA ALA A 14 -15.17 -13.40 -32.14
C ALA A 14 -14.04 -14.34 -31.73
N ALA A 15 -14.01 -15.59 -32.23
CA ALA A 15 -12.93 -16.54 -32.00
C ALA A 15 -11.62 -16.12 -32.69
N ALA A 16 -11.68 -15.51 -33.88
CA ALA A 16 -10.51 -14.97 -34.57
C ALA A 16 -10.00 -13.66 -33.94
N ALA A 17 -10.88 -12.85 -33.33
CA ALA A 17 -10.50 -11.69 -32.55
C ALA A 17 -9.88 -12.09 -31.19
N ALA A 18 -10.40 -13.16 -30.56
CA ALA A 18 -9.80 -13.75 -29.35
C ALA A 18 -8.42 -14.37 -29.65
N ALA A 19 -8.25 -15.04 -30.81
CA ALA A 19 -6.96 -15.58 -31.24
C ALA A 19 -5.92 -14.53 -31.70
N ALA A 20 -6.32 -13.25 -31.78
CA ALA A 20 -5.45 -12.13 -32.16
C ALA A 20 -5.27 -11.10 -31.01
N ALA A 21 -5.87 -11.36 -29.84
CA ALA A 21 -5.75 -10.52 -28.67
C ALA A 21 -4.44 -10.87 -27.92
N PRO A 22 -3.59 -9.88 -27.57
CA PRO A 22 -2.37 -10.16 -26.82
C PRO A 22 -2.67 -10.83 -25.48
N ALA A 23 -1.98 -11.94 -25.20
CA ALA A 23 -2.09 -12.70 -23.96
C ALA A 23 -1.19 -12.10 -22.86
N ALA A 24 -1.75 -11.81 -21.68
CA ALA A 24 -1.04 -11.24 -20.54
C ALA A 24 -1.01 -12.16 -19.30
N ALA A 25 0.16 -12.37 -18.69
CA ALA A 25 0.33 -13.06 -17.41
C ALA A 25 0.74 -12.08 -16.30
N ALA A 26 0.04 -12.02 -15.18
CA ALA A 26 0.41 -11.14 -14.05
C ALA A 26 1.33 -11.86 -13.04
N THR A 27 2.35 -11.17 -12.51
CA THR A 27 3.24 -11.65 -11.42
C THR A 27 2.95 -10.84 -10.15
N PRO A 28 2.71 -11.39 -8.95
CA PRO A 28 1.84 -10.80 -7.94
C PRO A 28 2.57 -9.95 -6.91
N GLY A 29 1.90 -8.99 -6.30
CA GLY A 29 2.15 -8.64 -4.89
C GLY A 29 0.85 -8.96 -4.13
N PRO A 30 0.81 -9.05 -2.78
CA PRO A 30 -0.40 -9.45 -2.06
C PRO A 30 -1.60 -8.55 -2.44
N GLY A 31 -2.48 -9.06 -3.31
CA GLY A 31 -3.72 -8.43 -3.80
C GLY A 31 -3.59 -7.46 -4.98
N ARG A 32 -2.40 -6.96 -5.34
CA ARG A 32 -2.26 -5.95 -6.42
C ARG A 32 -2.44 -6.53 -7.82
N ASP A 33 -2.03 -7.77 -8.03
CA ASP A 33 -2.31 -8.54 -9.25
C ASP A 33 -3.80 -8.65 -9.52
N TYR A 34 -4.56 -9.12 -8.54
CA TYR A 34 -6.00 -9.26 -8.63
C TYR A 34 -6.68 -7.91 -8.84
N HIS A 35 -6.19 -6.87 -8.17
CA HIS A 35 -6.67 -5.52 -8.36
C HIS A 35 -6.47 -5.01 -9.79
N LEU A 36 -5.27 -5.17 -10.35
CA LEU A 36 -4.98 -4.75 -11.73
C LEU A 36 -5.78 -5.57 -12.74
N PHE A 37 -5.94 -6.87 -12.49
CA PHE A 37 -6.84 -7.70 -13.28
C PHE A 37 -8.27 -7.16 -13.23
N ASN A 38 -8.85 -7.00 -12.03
CA ASN A 38 -10.23 -6.55 -11.83
C ASN A 38 -10.53 -5.18 -12.41
N THR A 39 -9.55 -4.26 -12.39
CA THR A 39 -9.75 -2.87 -12.82
C THR A 39 -9.41 -2.61 -14.28
N LYS A 40 -8.41 -3.32 -14.84
CA LYS A 40 -7.93 -3.07 -16.20
C LYS A 40 -8.30 -4.16 -17.20
N TYR A 41 -8.23 -5.44 -16.79
CA TYR A 41 -8.20 -6.55 -17.75
C TYR A 41 -9.45 -7.43 -17.74
N ARG A 42 -10.16 -7.52 -16.60
CA ARG A 42 -11.30 -8.41 -16.41
C ARG A 42 -12.36 -8.28 -17.50
N ASP A 43 -12.63 -7.03 -17.89
CA ASP A 43 -13.70 -6.66 -18.82
C ASP A 43 -13.13 -6.14 -20.16
N GLU A 44 -11.83 -6.34 -20.44
CA GLU A 44 -11.17 -5.89 -21.67
C GLU A 44 -11.13 -7.02 -22.72
N PRO A 45 -12.04 -7.03 -23.71
CA PRO A 45 -12.10 -8.11 -24.70
C PRO A 45 -10.91 -8.14 -25.66
N SER A 46 -10.11 -7.07 -25.73
CA SER A 46 -8.91 -7.05 -26.58
C SER A 46 -7.68 -7.66 -25.90
N VAL A 47 -7.78 -8.16 -24.66
CA VAL A 47 -6.67 -8.77 -23.93
C VAL A 47 -7.17 -10.05 -23.26
N GLU A 48 -6.49 -11.17 -23.53
CA GLU A 48 -6.74 -12.42 -22.81
C GLU A 48 -5.75 -12.52 -21.64
N VAL A 49 -6.27 -12.56 -20.42
CA VAL A 49 -5.44 -12.89 -19.26
C VAL A 49 -5.42 -14.40 -19.13
N VAL A 50 -4.24 -15.00 -19.28
CA VAL A 50 -4.09 -16.46 -19.30
C VAL A 50 -3.95 -17.02 -17.87
N GLY A 51 -3.46 -16.21 -16.94
CA GLY A 51 -3.43 -16.54 -15.52
C GLY A 51 -2.44 -15.71 -14.72
N PHE A 52 -2.27 -16.11 -13.46
CA PHE A 52 -1.36 -15.49 -12.52
C PHE A 52 -0.17 -16.42 -12.25
N THR A 53 1.00 -15.83 -11.99
CA THR A 53 2.17 -16.55 -11.47
C THR A 53 2.49 -16.00 -10.09
N HIS A 54 2.89 -16.79 -9.10
CA HIS A 54 3.11 -16.34 -7.71
C HIS A 54 4.43 -16.81 -7.09
N ALA A 55 5.23 -15.92 -6.50
CA ALA A 55 6.28 -16.37 -5.56
C ALA A 55 5.58 -17.10 -4.42
N GLN A 56 6.02 -18.31 -4.08
CA GLN A 56 5.32 -19.19 -3.14
C GLN A 56 4.78 -18.41 -1.93
N ILE A 57 3.46 -18.24 -1.92
CA ILE A 57 2.71 -17.71 -0.79
C ILE A 57 2.32 -18.92 0.05
N PRO A 58 2.80 -19.05 1.30
CA PRO A 58 2.35 -20.10 2.19
C PRO A 58 0.81 -20.11 2.27
N HIS A 59 0.22 -21.30 2.18
CA HIS A 59 -1.20 -21.54 2.41
C HIS A 59 -2.20 -21.02 1.36
N ILE A 60 -1.81 -20.49 0.19
CA ILE A 60 -2.80 -20.23 -0.87
C ILE A 60 -3.51 -21.55 -1.23
N THR A 61 -4.77 -21.66 -0.81
CA THR A 61 -5.53 -22.90 -0.95
C THR A 61 -6.04 -23.12 -2.37
N SER A 62 -6.16 -22.03 -3.13
CA SER A 62 -6.69 -22.06 -4.49
C SER A 62 -5.59 -21.99 -5.53
N SER A 63 -5.56 -22.99 -6.42
CA SER A 63 -4.77 -22.97 -7.66
C SER A 63 -5.41 -22.11 -8.75
N ARG A 64 -6.52 -21.42 -8.44
CA ARG A 64 -7.27 -20.57 -9.36
C ARG A 64 -7.79 -19.28 -8.72
N TYR A 65 -7.74 -18.18 -9.47
CA TYR A 65 -8.57 -17.02 -9.21
C TYR A 65 -10.04 -17.38 -9.49
N PRO A 66 -10.97 -17.12 -8.56
CA PRO A 66 -12.30 -17.69 -8.62
C PRO A 66 -13.15 -17.12 -9.75
N ALA A 67 -13.90 -17.98 -10.43
CA ALA A 67 -14.88 -17.60 -11.47
C ALA A 67 -15.85 -16.50 -11.01
N ALA A 68 -16.25 -16.53 -9.73
CA ALA A 68 -17.15 -15.55 -9.13
C ALA A 68 -16.61 -14.10 -9.17
N LEU A 69 -15.28 -13.93 -9.24
CA LEU A 69 -14.61 -12.62 -9.34
C LEU A 69 -14.03 -12.35 -10.73
N ALA A 70 -13.86 -13.38 -11.54
CA ALA A 70 -13.18 -13.31 -12.82
C ALA A 70 -14.03 -12.69 -13.95
N GLY A 71 -15.33 -12.48 -13.73
CA GLY A 71 -16.20 -11.84 -14.71
C GLY A 71 -16.57 -12.74 -15.91
N PRO A 72 -17.39 -12.23 -16.83
CA PRO A 72 -18.03 -13.04 -17.88
C PRO A 72 -17.04 -13.57 -18.94
N LEU A 73 -15.89 -12.93 -19.12
CA LEU A 73 -14.85 -13.38 -20.04
C LEU A 73 -14.10 -14.61 -19.51
N TYR A 74 -14.18 -14.90 -18.21
CA TYR A 74 -13.41 -15.95 -17.54
C TYR A 74 -14.32 -16.84 -16.66
N PRO A 75 -15.29 -17.57 -17.26
CA PRO A 75 -16.33 -18.29 -16.52
C PRO A 75 -15.80 -19.44 -15.64
N GLU A 76 -14.60 -19.94 -15.92
CA GLU A 76 -13.93 -21.00 -15.15
C GLU A 76 -12.89 -20.43 -14.16
N GLY A 77 -12.80 -19.10 -14.05
CA GLY A 77 -11.71 -18.43 -13.36
C GLY A 77 -10.36 -18.57 -14.06
N LEU A 78 -9.31 -18.12 -13.40
CA LEU A 78 -7.95 -18.08 -13.97
C LEU A 78 -6.98 -18.96 -13.19
N PRO A 79 -6.11 -19.74 -13.84
CA PRO A 79 -5.08 -20.50 -13.14
C PRO A 79 -4.07 -19.60 -12.42
N ILE A 80 -3.54 -20.11 -11.30
CA ILE A 80 -2.47 -19.52 -10.51
C ILE A 80 -1.33 -20.54 -10.45
N TRP A 81 -0.18 -20.21 -11.04
CA TRP A 81 1.02 -21.05 -11.06
C TRP A 81 2.10 -20.54 -10.10
N PRO A 82 2.98 -21.41 -9.59
CA PRO A 82 4.21 -20.95 -8.92
C PRO A 82 5.09 -20.13 -9.88
N GLN A 83 5.72 -19.05 -9.40
CA GLN A 83 6.64 -18.21 -10.18
C GLN A 83 7.91 -18.94 -10.59
N SER A 84 8.24 -20.07 -9.94
CA SER A 84 9.30 -20.97 -10.41
C SER A 84 8.97 -21.62 -11.77
N GLN A 85 7.71 -21.61 -12.19
CA GLN A 85 7.25 -22.12 -13.49
C GLN A 85 7.11 -21.02 -14.55
N LEU A 86 7.51 -19.77 -14.26
CA LEU A 86 7.26 -18.62 -15.12
C LEU A 86 7.69 -18.83 -16.57
N GLU A 87 8.91 -19.32 -16.81
CA GLU A 87 9.44 -19.54 -18.16
C GLU A 87 8.71 -20.66 -18.90
N ALA A 88 8.34 -21.73 -18.18
CA ALA A 88 7.56 -22.83 -18.73
C ALA A 88 6.16 -22.34 -19.12
N VAL A 89 5.48 -21.60 -18.24
CA VAL A 89 4.17 -21.01 -18.51
C VAL A 89 4.24 -20.08 -19.73
N ILE A 90 5.25 -19.21 -19.82
CA ILE A 90 5.41 -18.32 -20.98
C ILE A 90 5.52 -19.13 -22.28
N THR A 91 6.34 -20.18 -22.28
CA THR A 91 6.61 -20.98 -23.48
C THR A 91 5.41 -21.86 -23.88
N GLU A 92 4.84 -22.56 -22.90
CA GLU A 92 3.77 -23.55 -23.12
C GLU A 92 2.41 -22.91 -23.38
N GLN A 93 2.12 -21.77 -22.75
CA GLN A 93 0.87 -21.04 -22.94
C GLN A 93 0.98 -19.93 -23.99
N HIS A 94 2.13 -19.82 -24.67
CA HIS A 94 2.38 -18.83 -25.73
C HIS A 94 2.07 -17.39 -25.30
N ILE A 95 2.62 -16.97 -24.15
CA ILE A 95 2.33 -15.65 -23.56
C ILE A 95 3.03 -14.53 -24.32
N ASP A 96 2.29 -13.48 -24.71
CA ASP A 96 2.84 -12.31 -25.38
C ASP A 96 3.45 -11.28 -24.42
N ALA A 97 2.88 -11.16 -23.21
CA ALA A 97 3.31 -10.19 -22.21
C ALA A 97 3.18 -10.72 -20.78
N ALA A 98 4.18 -10.45 -19.93
CA ALA A 98 4.08 -10.60 -18.49
C ALA A 98 3.99 -9.22 -17.82
N VAL A 99 2.94 -9.00 -17.04
CA VAL A 99 2.65 -7.77 -16.30
C VAL A 99 3.15 -7.88 -14.86
N LEU A 100 4.06 -6.99 -14.46
CA LEU A 100 4.54 -6.95 -13.09
C LEU A 100 3.52 -6.25 -12.17
N ALA A 101 3.04 -6.95 -11.14
CA ALA A 101 2.16 -6.41 -10.12
C ALA A 101 2.78 -6.29 -8.71
N TYR A 102 3.99 -6.82 -8.47
CA TYR A 102 4.72 -6.58 -7.22
C TYR A 102 4.91 -5.09 -6.93
N SER A 103 4.80 -4.70 -5.66
CA SER A 103 5.01 -3.33 -5.18
C SER A 103 6.25 -3.14 -4.30
N ASP A 104 6.90 -4.24 -3.93
CA ASP A 104 7.90 -4.34 -2.85
C ASP A 104 9.19 -5.05 -3.28
N LEU A 105 9.48 -5.09 -4.59
CA LEU A 105 10.73 -5.66 -5.11
C LEU A 105 11.88 -4.66 -5.11
N ALA A 106 13.11 -5.16 -4.95
CA ALA A 106 14.28 -4.36 -5.24
C ALA A 106 14.40 -4.13 -6.75
N ASN A 107 15.04 -3.02 -7.15
CA ASN A 107 15.27 -2.72 -8.57
C ASN A 107 16.01 -3.85 -9.29
N ALA A 108 16.92 -4.55 -8.61
CA ALA A 108 17.65 -5.68 -9.16
C ALA A 108 16.70 -6.85 -9.50
N ASP A 109 15.78 -7.19 -8.59
CA ASP A 109 14.80 -8.27 -8.79
C ASP A 109 13.85 -7.97 -9.95
N VAL A 110 13.43 -6.72 -10.10
CA VAL A 110 12.60 -6.27 -11.24
C VAL A 110 13.34 -6.48 -12.56
N VAL A 111 14.62 -6.11 -12.61
CA VAL A 111 15.46 -6.28 -13.81
C VAL A 111 15.70 -7.75 -14.11
N GLU A 112 15.97 -8.56 -13.08
CA GLU A 112 16.15 -10.00 -13.22
C GLU A 112 14.89 -10.67 -13.77
N LEU A 113 13.73 -10.39 -13.18
CA LEU A 113 12.45 -10.92 -13.64
C LEU A 113 12.14 -10.50 -15.07
N GLY A 114 12.37 -9.24 -15.41
CA GLY A 114 12.22 -8.75 -16.78
C GLY A 114 13.21 -9.36 -17.78
N ALA A 115 14.39 -9.79 -17.34
CA ALA A 115 15.33 -10.54 -18.17
C ALA A 115 14.84 -11.97 -18.42
N ARG A 116 14.36 -12.66 -17.37
CA ARG A 116 13.78 -14.01 -17.45
C ARG A 116 12.59 -14.08 -18.41
N VAL A 117 11.63 -13.15 -18.26
CA VAL A 117 10.44 -13.05 -19.12
C VAL A 117 10.81 -12.88 -20.60
N ARG A 118 11.73 -11.95 -20.89
CA ARG A 118 12.18 -11.69 -22.27
C ARG A 118 13.00 -12.84 -22.85
N ALA A 119 13.79 -13.52 -22.04
CA ALA A 119 14.52 -14.72 -22.46
C ALA A 119 13.58 -15.87 -22.83
N ALA A 120 12.43 -15.97 -22.16
CA ALA A 120 11.36 -16.91 -22.49
C ALA A 120 10.49 -16.48 -23.70
N GLY A 121 10.67 -15.27 -24.23
CA GLY A 121 10.03 -14.80 -25.45
C GLY A 121 8.86 -13.82 -25.29
N ALA A 122 8.51 -13.44 -24.05
CA ALA A 122 7.40 -12.52 -23.78
C ALA A 122 7.89 -11.07 -23.53
N ASN A 123 6.99 -10.10 -23.72
CA ASN A 123 7.20 -8.72 -23.29
C ASN A 123 7.14 -8.61 -21.76
N PHE A 124 7.90 -7.68 -21.17
CA PHE A 124 7.79 -7.37 -19.74
C PHE A 124 7.15 -6.00 -19.55
N VAL A 125 6.01 -5.94 -18.85
CA VAL A 125 5.15 -4.76 -18.77
C VAL A 125 5.11 -4.22 -17.34
N LEU A 126 5.41 -2.93 -17.22
CA LEU A 126 5.22 -2.15 -15.99
C LEU A 126 4.03 -1.20 -16.19
N LEU A 127 2.96 -1.39 -15.40
CA LEU A 127 1.79 -0.52 -15.49
C LEU A 127 1.98 0.78 -14.71
N GLY A 128 1.53 1.88 -15.30
CA GLY A 128 1.48 3.19 -14.65
C GLY A 128 0.36 3.24 -13.59
N ARG A 129 0.46 4.19 -12.65
CA ARG A 129 -0.49 4.32 -11.54
C ARG A 129 -1.96 4.46 -11.95
N ARG A 130 -2.23 5.10 -13.10
CA ARG A 130 -3.60 5.39 -13.57
C ARG A 130 -4.37 4.14 -13.94
N GLU A 131 -3.65 3.08 -14.31
CA GLU A 131 -4.21 1.81 -14.79
C GLU A 131 -4.97 1.02 -13.71
N GLY A 132 -4.73 1.34 -12.44
CA GLY A 132 -5.43 0.70 -11.31
C GLY A 132 -5.89 1.71 -10.26
N MET A 133 -6.01 3.00 -10.58
CA MET A 133 -6.55 3.99 -9.63
C MET A 133 -8.07 4.01 -9.69
N LEU A 134 -8.72 3.90 -8.53
CA LEU A 134 -10.17 4.02 -8.41
C LEU A 134 -10.55 5.46 -8.00
N PRO A 135 -11.53 6.08 -8.66
CA PRO A 135 -12.07 7.37 -8.20
C PRO A 135 -12.85 7.16 -6.92
N SER A 136 -12.65 8.03 -5.92
CA SER A 136 -13.45 8.05 -4.70
C SER A 136 -14.36 9.27 -4.67
N THR A 137 -15.57 9.08 -4.17
CA THR A 137 -16.54 10.14 -3.86
C THR A 137 -16.29 10.78 -2.48
N LYS A 138 -15.37 10.22 -1.68
CA LYS A 138 -15.00 10.71 -0.35
C LYS A 138 -13.57 11.25 -0.34
N PRO A 139 -13.24 12.17 0.59
CA PRO A 139 -11.85 12.53 0.84
C PRO A 139 -11.05 11.29 1.28
N VAL A 140 -10.00 10.98 0.55
CA VAL A 140 -9.10 9.85 0.84
C VAL A 140 -7.81 10.38 1.48
N VAL A 141 -7.43 9.80 2.62
CA VAL A 141 -6.12 10.02 3.24
C VAL A 141 -5.30 8.74 3.07
N ALA A 142 -4.25 8.80 2.26
CA ALA A 142 -3.33 7.68 2.06
C ALA A 142 -2.16 7.76 3.03
N VAL A 143 -1.95 6.71 3.84
CA VAL A 143 -0.79 6.58 4.73
C VAL A 143 0.16 5.56 4.13
N THR A 144 1.18 6.03 3.41
CA THR A 144 2.17 5.21 2.72
C THR A 144 3.52 5.25 3.44
N ALA A 145 4.36 4.23 3.25
CA ALA A 145 5.74 4.26 3.71
C ALA A 145 6.68 3.76 2.62
N VAL A 146 7.93 4.24 2.67
CA VAL A 146 9.02 3.78 1.79
C VAL A 146 9.43 2.34 2.09
N ARG A 147 9.10 1.82 3.27
CA ARG A 147 9.38 0.46 3.71
C ARG A 147 8.42 -0.01 4.81
N THR A 148 8.33 -1.32 5.02
CA THR A 148 7.63 -1.94 6.16
C THR A 148 8.34 -1.62 7.48
N GLY A 149 7.58 -1.55 8.59
CA GLY A 149 8.12 -1.20 9.92
C GLY A 149 8.42 0.30 10.15
N CYS A 150 8.05 1.19 9.23
CA CYS A 150 8.28 2.65 9.35
C CYS A 150 7.19 3.42 10.11
N GLY A 151 6.30 2.75 10.85
CA GLY A 151 5.31 3.43 11.69
C GLY A 151 3.97 3.78 11.03
N LYS A 152 3.59 3.12 9.91
CA LYS A 152 2.32 3.38 9.21
C LYS A 152 1.10 3.30 10.14
N SER A 153 1.02 2.26 10.97
CA SER A 153 -0.12 2.04 11.86
C SER A 153 -0.22 3.09 12.97
N GLN A 154 0.90 3.66 13.40
CA GLN A 154 0.94 4.77 14.34
C GLN A 154 0.42 6.06 13.69
N VAL A 155 0.94 6.39 12.51
CA VAL A 155 0.47 7.56 11.74
C VAL A 155 -1.02 7.43 11.40
N CYS A 156 -1.46 6.22 11.04
CA CYS A 156 -2.87 5.92 10.77
C CYS A 156 -3.75 6.21 12.00
N ARG A 157 -3.35 5.79 13.21
CA ARG A 157 -4.06 6.09 14.46
C ARG A 157 -4.14 7.60 14.72
N LEU A 158 -3.04 8.33 14.55
CA LEU A 158 -3.04 9.80 14.69
C LEU A 158 -4.01 10.49 13.72
N VAL A 159 -4.06 10.04 12.46
CA VAL A 159 -5.02 10.54 11.46
C VAL A 159 -6.45 10.24 11.86
N ILE A 160 -6.73 9.02 12.33
CA ILE A 160 -8.06 8.59 12.79
C ILE A 160 -8.51 9.43 13.99
N ASP A 161 -7.66 9.62 14.98
CA ASP A 161 -7.98 10.37 16.20
C ASP A 161 -8.24 11.83 15.88
N ALA A 162 -7.38 12.46 15.07
CA ALA A 162 -7.57 13.84 14.63
C ALA A 162 -8.87 14.01 13.81
N ALA A 163 -9.21 13.06 12.93
CA ALA A 163 -10.47 13.08 12.21
C ALA A 163 -11.69 12.93 13.13
N ARG A 164 -11.60 12.07 14.15
CA ARG A 164 -12.66 11.89 15.17
C ARG A 164 -12.86 13.13 16.03
N GLN A 165 -11.77 13.76 16.46
CA GLN A 165 -11.83 15.03 17.20
C GLN A 165 -12.50 16.14 16.36
N ALA A 166 -12.31 16.10 15.04
CA ALA A 166 -13.02 16.97 14.09
C ALA A 166 -14.48 16.53 13.79
N GLY A 167 -15.01 15.55 14.54
CA GLY A 167 -16.38 15.05 14.40
C GLY A 167 -16.63 14.23 13.13
N LYS A 168 -15.59 13.68 12.50
CA LYS A 168 -15.70 12.87 11.28
C LYS A 168 -15.74 11.38 11.60
N ARG A 169 -16.49 10.65 10.77
CA ARG A 169 -16.42 9.18 10.72
C ARG A 169 -15.28 8.78 9.79
N VAL A 170 -14.48 7.82 10.23
CA VAL A 170 -13.38 7.25 9.45
C VAL A 170 -13.67 5.78 9.22
N VAL A 171 -13.48 5.34 7.98
CA VAL A 171 -13.42 3.93 7.61
C VAL A 171 -11.99 3.66 7.16
N LEU A 172 -11.37 2.62 7.69
CA LEU A 172 -10.02 2.23 7.33
C LEU A 172 -10.06 1.16 6.23
N VAL A 173 -9.30 1.36 5.15
CA VAL A 173 -9.11 0.35 4.10
C VAL A 173 -7.70 -0.22 4.22
N ARG A 174 -7.58 -1.55 4.31
CA ARG A 174 -6.30 -2.27 4.39
C ARG A 174 -6.14 -3.25 3.25
N HIS A 175 -4.89 -3.56 2.92
CA HIS A 175 -4.60 -4.63 1.96
C HIS A 175 -4.99 -6.00 2.56
N PRO A 176 -5.52 -6.92 1.75
CA PRO A 176 -5.76 -8.29 2.20
C PRO A 176 -4.44 -9.06 2.32
N MET A 177 -4.45 -10.13 3.12
CA MET A 177 -3.47 -11.20 3.00
C MET A 177 -4.18 -12.40 2.32
N PRO A 178 -4.06 -12.55 0.98
CA PRO A 178 -4.93 -13.42 0.19
C PRO A 178 -4.53 -14.90 0.28
N TYR A 179 -4.36 -15.42 1.50
CA TYR A 179 -3.94 -16.78 1.77
C TYR A 179 -5.12 -17.77 1.77
N GLY A 180 -6.36 -17.27 1.83
CA GLY A 180 -7.56 -18.08 1.99
C GLY A 180 -8.39 -18.26 0.71
N ASP A 181 -9.69 -18.45 0.91
CA ASP A 181 -10.68 -18.43 -0.17
C ASP A 181 -10.84 -17.00 -0.70
N LEU A 182 -10.28 -16.75 -1.88
CA LEU A 182 -10.30 -15.44 -2.54
C LEU A 182 -11.73 -14.92 -2.78
N ALA A 183 -12.71 -15.80 -3.02
CA ALA A 183 -14.09 -15.38 -3.22
C ALA A 183 -14.73 -14.92 -1.90
N ALA A 184 -14.47 -15.65 -0.81
CA ALA A 184 -14.87 -15.24 0.54
C ALA A 184 -14.11 -13.99 1.03
N GLN A 185 -12.92 -13.75 0.49
CA GLN A 185 -12.07 -12.58 0.74
C GLN A 185 -12.28 -11.43 -0.27
N ALA A 186 -13.34 -11.46 -1.09
CA ALA A 186 -13.59 -10.40 -2.07
C ALA A 186 -13.79 -9.03 -1.40
N VAL A 187 -14.69 -8.99 -0.40
CA VAL A 187 -14.97 -7.83 0.45
C VAL A 187 -15.24 -8.32 1.86
N GLN A 188 -14.40 -7.92 2.80
CA GLN A 188 -14.55 -8.24 4.21
C GLN A 188 -14.65 -6.95 5.01
N ARG A 189 -15.56 -6.95 5.98
CA ARG A 189 -15.83 -5.83 6.88
C ARG A 189 -15.60 -6.32 8.31
N PHE A 190 -14.79 -5.58 9.05
CA PHE A 190 -14.44 -5.88 10.44
C PHE A 190 -14.84 -4.71 11.32
N GLU A 191 -15.80 -4.94 12.23
CA GLU A 191 -16.24 -3.96 13.22
C GLU A 191 -15.92 -4.43 14.65
N SER A 192 -15.75 -5.73 14.85
CA SER A 192 -15.50 -6.35 16.14
C SER A 192 -14.42 -7.42 16.05
N VAL A 193 -13.82 -7.77 17.19
CA VAL A 193 -12.83 -8.88 17.26
C VAL A 193 -13.46 -10.21 16.82
N ALA A 194 -14.76 -10.40 17.05
CA ALA A 194 -15.48 -11.58 16.56
C ALA A 194 -15.53 -11.68 15.03
N ASP A 195 -15.45 -10.56 14.31
CA ASP A 195 -15.36 -10.57 12.84
C ASP A 195 -14.01 -11.14 12.37
N LEU A 196 -12.93 -10.92 13.13
CA LEU A 196 -11.61 -11.50 12.84
C LEU A 196 -11.66 -13.04 12.93
N ASP A 197 -12.34 -13.56 13.95
CA ASP A 197 -12.54 -15.01 14.12
C ASP A 197 -13.43 -15.59 13.00
N LYS A 198 -14.55 -14.91 12.71
CA LYS A 198 -15.50 -15.30 11.66
C LYS A 198 -14.85 -15.39 10.28
N HIS A 199 -13.93 -14.48 9.98
CA HIS A 199 -13.23 -14.44 8.70
C HIS A 199 -11.92 -15.25 8.70
N HIS A 200 -11.64 -15.97 9.80
CA HIS A 200 -10.43 -16.78 9.96
C HIS A 200 -9.15 -16.00 9.66
N THR A 201 -9.10 -14.73 10.10
CA THR A 201 -7.98 -13.85 9.79
C THR A 201 -6.68 -14.40 10.38
N THR A 202 -5.64 -14.35 9.57
CA THR A 202 -4.28 -14.68 9.96
C THR A 202 -3.76 -13.72 11.03
N ILE A 203 -2.67 -14.08 11.69
CA ILE A 203 -2.08 -13.20 12.71
C ILE A 203 -1.49 -11.94 12.09
N GLU A 204 -0.94 -12.02 10.86
CA GLU A 204 -0.51 -10.84 10.09
C GLU A 204 -1.68 -9.88 9.82
N GLU A 205 -2.87 -10.41 9.49
CA GLU A 205 -4.08 -9.60 9.35
C GLU A 205 -4.53 -9.01 10.69
N ARG A 206 -4.47 -9.78 11.78
CA ARG A 206 -4.80 -9.27 13.13
C ARG A 206 -3.85 -8.17 13.59
N GLU A 207 -2.55 -8.31 13.32
CA GLU A 207 -1.53 -7.29 13.56
C GLU A 207 -1.88 -5.98 12.84
N GLU A 208 -2.44 -6.05 11.63
CA GLU A 208 -2.82 -4.87 10.85
C GLU A 208 -4.24 -4.34 11.16
N TYR A 209 -5.19 -5.19 11.58
CA TYR A 209 -6.61 -4.83 11.70
C TYR A 209 -7.08 -4.64 13.15
N GLU A 210 -6.71 -5.54 14.05
CA GLU A 210 -7.30 -5.66 15.39
C GLU A 210 -7.09 -4.41 16.24
N GLN A 211 -5.90 -3.81 16.14
CA GLN A 211 -5.56 -2.57 16.85
C GLN A 211 -6.47 -1.38 16.45
N HIS A 212 -7.06 -1.39 15.24
CA HIS A 212 -8.00 -0.34 14.82
C HIS A 212 -9.42 -0.68 15.24
N ILE A 213 -9.79 -1.95 15.13
CA ILE A 213 -11.11 -2.48 15.52
C ILE A 213 -11.37 -2.29 17.02
N THR A 214 -10.39 -2.64 17.86
CA THR A 214 -10.43 -2.42 19.32
C THR A 214 -10.56 -0.94 19.68
N ASN A 215 -10.06 -0.05 18.82
CA ASN A 215 -10.24 1.40 18.91
C ASN A 215 -11.56 1.89 18.27
N GLY A 216 -12.49 1.00 17.93
CA GLY A 216 -13.82 1.31 17.38
C GLY A 216 -13.81 1.81 15.93
N VAL A 217 -12.77 1.47 15.15
CA VAL A 217 -12.66 1.83 13.73
C VAL A 217 -13.07 0.63 12.90
N VAL A 218 -13.98 0.84 11.95
CA VAL A 218 -14.36 -0.20 10.99
C VAL A 218 -13.26 -0.33 9.95
N VAL A 219 -12.81 -1.58 9.73
CA VAL A 219 -11.80 -1.93 8.74
C VAL A 219 -12.46 -2.67 7.59
N TYR A 220 -12.14 -2.28 6.36
CA TYR A 220 -12.43 -3.07 5.17
C TYR A 220 -11.13 -3.61 4.57
N ALA A 221 -11.15 -4.87 4.15
CA ALA A 221 -10.06 -5.50 3.41
C ALA A 221 -10.63 -6.54 2.44
N GLY A 222 -9.83 -6.94 1.46
CA GLY A 222 -10.20 -7.95 0.47
C GLY A 222 -9.57 -7.69 -0.90
N VAL A 223 -9.79 -8.61 -1.83
CA VAL A 223 -9.14 -8.60 -3.15
C VAL A 223 -9.90 -7.79 -4.22
N ASP A 224 -11.15 -7.41 -3.97
CA ASP A 224 -11.93 -6.53 -4.84
C ASP A 224 -11.98 -5.10 -4.27
N TYR A 225 -10.94 -4.32 -4.57
CA TYR A 225 -10.80 -2.95 -4.08
C TYR A 225 -11.91 -2.01 -4.57
N ALA A 226 -12.53 -2.28 -5.74
CA ALA A 226 -13.63 -1.46 -6.24
C ALA A 226 -14.88 -1.67 -5.39
N ALA A 227 -15.19 -2.93 -5.07
CA ALA A 227 -16.30 -3.27 -4.19
C ALA A 227 -16.04 -2.82 -2.73
N ILE A 228 -14.80 -2.95 -2.24
CA ILE A 228 -14.37 -2.42 -0.93
C ILE A 228 -14.56 -0.92 -0.86
N LEU A 229 -14.11 -0.18 -1.88
CA LEU A 229 -14.26 1.28 -1.92
C LEU A 229 -15.73 1.66 -1.87
N ALA A 230 -16.58 1.04 -2.70
CA ALA A 230 -18.01 1.29 -2.69
C ALA A 230 -18.66 1.02 -1.32
N ALA A 231 -18.29 -0.06 -0.65
CA ALA A 231 -18.80 -0.39 0.69
C ALA A 231 -18.31 0.60 1.76
N ALA A 232 -17.03 0.96 1.72
CA ALA A 232 -16.44 1.96 2.62
C ALA A 232 -17.08 3.35 2.45
N GLU A 233 -17.35 3.76 1.21
CA GLU A 233 -18.04 5.03 0.91
C GLU A 233 -19.48 5.03 1.40
N ALA A 234 -20.22 3.94 1.16
CA ALA A 234 -21.58 3.78 1.67
C ALA A 234 -21.64 3.82 3.19
N GLU A 235 -20.67 3.20 3.87
CA GLU A 235 -20.59 3.22 5.33
C GLU A 235 -20.21 4.58 5.91
N ALA A 236 -19.34 5.32 5.22
CA ALA A 236 -19.08 6.72 5.53
C ALA A 236 -20.36 7.58 5.35
N ASP A 237 -21.25 7.20 4.42
CA ASP A 237 -22.48 7.92 4.09
C ASP A 237 -23.72 7.58 4.91
N LEU A 238 -23.81 6.40 5.53
CA LEU A 238 -25.01 5.90 6.20
C LEU A 238 -25.59 6.88 7.25
N ALA A 239 -24.77 7.71 7.88
CA ALA A 239 -25.26 8.75 8.80
C ALA A 239 -25.64 10.08 8.10
N GLY A 240 -24.95 10.47 7.03
CA GLY A 240 -25.23 11.70 6.27
C GLY A 240 -26.49 11.60 5.44
N ILE A 241 -26.72 10.45 4.80
CA ILE A 241 -27.95 10.16 4.07
C ILE A 241 -29.13 10.06 5.04
N GLN A 242 -28.98 9.40 6.20
CA GLN A 242 -30.06 9.37 7.20
C GLN A 242 -30.34 10.74 7.82
N ALA A 243 -29.33 11.56 8.11
CA ALA A 243 -29.51 12.90 8.65
C ALA A 243 -30.12 13.87 7.63
N VAL A 244 -29.71 13.80 6.36
CA VAL A 244 -30.25 14.63 5.27
C VAL A 244 -31.62 14.16 4.84
N LEU A 245 -31.88 12.84 4.73
CA LEU A 245 -33.22 12.32 4.44
C LEU A 245 -34.18 12.57 5.61
N ALA A 246 -33.75 12.40 6.86
CA ALA A 246 -34.57 12.73 8.02
C ALA A 246 -34.87 14.24 8.08
N SER A 247 -33.88 15.09 7.81
CA SER A 247 -34.06 16.55 7.76
C SER A 247 -34.94 16.98 6.58
N ALA A 248 -34.71 16.45 5.38
CA ALA A 248 -35.50 16.75 4.18
C ALA A 248 -36.95 16.28 4.33
N LYS A 249 -37.18 15.10 4.91
CA LYS A 249 -38.51 14.55 5.15
C LYS A 249 -39.23 15.22 6.32
N ALA A 250 -38.50 15.70 7.33
CA ALA A 250 -39.05 16.53 8.41
C ALA A 250 -39.40 17.95 7.96
N LEU A 251 -38.61 18.55 7.06
CA LEU A 251 -38.84 19.89 6.52
C LEU A 251 -39.89 19.88 5.40
N ASN A 252 -39.91 18.85 4.56
CA ASN A 252 -40.90 18.69 3.49
C ASN A 252 -41.15 17.19 3.17
N PRO A 253 -42.21 16.57 3.71
CA PRO A 253 -42.50 15.14 3.53
C PRO A 253 -42.74 14.70 2.07
N ARG A 254 -42.85 15.63 1.12
CA ARG A 254 -43.14 15.36 -0.30
C ARG A 254 -41.93 15.60 -1.23
N ALA A 255 -40.74 15.86 -0.70
CA ALA A 255 -39.57 16.14 -1.52
C ALA A 255 -39.07 14.89 -2.29
N GLU A 256 -38.76 15.06 -3.58
CA GLU A 256 -38.15 14.06 -4.46
C GLU A 256 -36.74 14.54 -4.87
N VAL A 257 -35.74 13.64 -4.87
CA VAL A 257 -34.30 13.98 -4.88
C VAL A 257 -33.59 13.40 -6.12
N PHE A 258 -32.74 14.19 -6.77
CA PHE A 258 -31.92 13.79 -7.94
C PHE A 258 -30.44 14.26 -7.80
N VAL A 259 -29.48 13.58 -8.45
CA VAL A 259 -28.00 13.74 -8.28
C VAL A 259 -27.25 13.90 -9.63
N THR A 260 -26.19 14.74 -9.72
CA THR A 260 -25.30 14.93 -10.92
C THR A 260 -23.80 15.23 -10.58
N ALA A 261 -22.87 15.24 -11.57
CA ALA A 261 -21.38 15.26 -11.41
C ALA A 261 -20.59 16.53 -11.92
N SER A 262 -19.27 16.61 -11.65
CA SER A 262 -18.45 17.84 -11.41
C SER A 262 -17.34 18.23 -12.45
N GLU A 263 -16.78 19.45 -12.32
CA GLU A 263 -15.93 20.24 -13.27
C GLU A 263 -14.48 20.55 -12.76
N VAL A 264 -13.55 21.00 -13.63
CA VAL A 264 -12.14 21.35 -13.27
C VAL A 264 -12.01 22.77 -12.68
N SER A 265 -11.49 22.92 -11.46
CA SER A 265 -11.29 24.20 -10.75
C SER A 265 -9.81 24.51 -10.40
N VAL A 266 -9.50 25.77 -10.08
CA VAL A 266 -8.22 26.18 -9.46
C VAL A 266 -8.47 27.06 -8.24
N ASP A 267 -7.61 26.93 -7.23
CA ASP A 267 -7.83 27.56 -5.91
C ASP A 267 -7.75 29.09 -5.93
N CYS A 268 -6.91 29.68 -6.80
CA CYS A 268 -6.66 31.13 -6.84
C CYS A 268 -6.66 31.67 -8.29
N PRO A 269 -7.83 31.76 -8.96
CA PRO A 269 -7.91 32.16 -10.36
C PRO A 269 -7.38 33.58 -10.64
N ASP A 270 -7.47 34.49 -9.66
CA ASP A 270 -6.99 35.87 -9.78
C ASP A 270 -5.46 35.99 -9.91
N LEU A 271 -4.72 34.96 -9.49
CA LEU A 271 -3.26 34.89 -9.68
C LEU A 271 -2.86 34.48 -11.10
N ILE A 272 -3.83 34.03 -11.89
CA ILE A 272 -3.66 33.60 -13.27
C ILE A 272 -4.15 34.71 -14.21
N ALA A 273 -5.34 35.24 -13.95
CA ALA A 273 -6.00 36.21 -14.82
C ALA A 273 -5.14 37.45 -15.11
N GLY A 274 -4.80 37.65 -16.39
CA GLY A 274 -4.00 38.79 -16.85
C GLY A 274 -2.54 38.78 -16.38
N LYS A 275 -2.02 37.65 -15.87
CA LYS A 275 -0.64 37.51 -15.39
C LYS A 275 0.22 36.67 -16.35
N ARG A 276 1.53 36.87 -16.27
CA ARG A 276 2.53 36.00 -16.90
C ARG A 276 2.76 34.81 -15.96
N VAL A 277 2.42 33.61 -16.41
CA VAL A 277 2.42 32.41 -15.56
C VAL A 277 3.38 31.36 -16.10
N LEU A 278 4.13 30.71 -15.21
CA LEU A 278 4.97 29.56 -15.54
C LEU A 278 4.21 28.29 -15.20
N CYS A 279 3.94 27.45 -16.21
CA CYS A 279 3.20 26.20 -16.03
C CYS A 279 4.18 25.05 -15.69
N VAL A 280 4.07 24.50 -14.48
CA VAL A 280 4.83 23.31 -14.07
C VAL A 280 3.87 22.12 -14.12
N GLU A 281 4.27 21.07 -14.84
CA GLU A 281 3.37 19.96 -15.16
C GLU A 281 3.94 18.65 -14.65
N ASP A 282 3.06 17.69 -14.37
CA ASP A 282 3.45 16.33 -14.00
C ASP A 282 4.31 15.73 -15.11
N GLY A 283 5.59 15.48 -14.82
CA GLY A 283 6.62 15.16 -15.82
C GLY A 283 6.27 14.02 -16.79
N PRO A 284 5.62 12.93 -16.36
CA PRO A 284 5.14 11.88 -17.25
C PRO A 284 4.06 12.31 -18.25
N THR A 285 3.26 13.34 -17.96
CA THR A 285 2.17 13.82 -18.82
C THR A 285 2.69 14.51 -20.09
N THR A 286 3.82 15.21 -19.99
CA THR A 286 4.44 15.96 -21.10
C THR A 286 5.62 15.21 -21.74
N THR A 287 6.38 14.43 -20.98
CA THR A 287 7.49 13.62 -21.53
C THR A 287 6.98 12.36 -22.24
N HIS A 288 6.42 11.40 -21.50
CA HIS A 288 6.05 10.08 -22.02
C HIS A 288 4.57 9.96 -22.43
N GLY A 289 3.70 10.84 -21.92
CA GLY A 289 2.26 10.90 -22.23
C GLY A 289 1.92 11.61 -23.54
N GLY A 290 2.92 12.08 -24.29
CA GLY A 290 2.78 12.62 -25.65
C GLY A 290 2.02 13.94 -25.78
N ARG A 291 1.54 14.55 -24.68
CA ARG A 291 0.81 15.82 -24.73
C ARG A 291 1.78 17.01 -24.64
N PRO A 292 1.59 18.06 -25.46
CA PRO A 292 2.43 19.25 -25.38
C PRO A 292 2.21 20.06 -24.09
N SER A 293 1.09 19.85 -23.37
CA SER A 293 0.76 20.54 -22.12
C SER A 293 -0.25 19.74 -21.27
N GLY A 294 -0.41 20.10 -19.98
CA GLY A 294 -1.23 19.38 -18.99
C GLY A 294 -2.25 20.27 -18.28
N ALA A 295 -2.61 19.90 -17.04
CA ALA A 295 -3.68 20.54 -16.30
C ALA A 295 -3.36 22.00 -15.93
N ALA A 296 -2.08 22.34 -15.72
CA ALA A 296 -1.67 23.71 -15.42
C ALA A 296 -1.83 24.62 -16.65
N ALA A 297 -1.59 24.12 -17.86
CA ALA A 297 -1.84 24.86 -19.10
C ALA A 297 -3.34 24.99 -19.42
N VAL A 298 -4.14 23.96 -19.16
CA VAL A 298 -5.61 24.02 -19.28
C VAL A 298 -6.20 25.05 -18.31
N ALA A 299 -5.67 25.10 -17.08
CA ALA A 299 -6.02 26.13 -16.11
C ALA A 299 -5.58 27.54 -16.57
N ALA A 300 -4.35 27.70 -17.06
CA ALA A 300 -3.87 28.98 -17.56
C ALA A 300 -4.75 29.55 -18.70
N ALA A 301 -5.26 28.68 -19.57
CA ALA A 301 -6.22 29.03 -20.61
C ALA A 301 -7.62 29.32 -20.05
N LYS A 302 -8.16 28.43 -19.19
CA LYS A 302 -9.50 28.57 -18.58
C LYS A 302 -9.64 29.87 -17.77
N TYR A 303 -8.55 30.30 -17.12
CA TYR A 303 -8.55 31.49 -16.25
C TYR A 303 -7.79 32.68 -16.85
N ALA A 304 -7.67 32.74 -18.19
CA ALA A 304 -7.23 33.91 -18.96
C ALA A 304 -5.87 34.51 -18.53
N ALA A 305 -4.83 33.69 -18.46
CA ALA A 305 -3.46 34.20 -18.30
C ALA A 305 -3.07 35.16 -19.44
N ALA A 306 -2.32 36.21 -19.12
CA ALA A 306 -1.81 37.14 -20.14
C ALA A 306 -0.72 36.50 -21.01
N GLU A 307 0.10 35.63 -20.43
CA GLU A 307 1.17 34.90 -21.13
C GLU A 307 1.51 33.62 -20.35
N VAL A 308 1.69 32.49 -21.04
CA VAL A 308 2.39 31.33 -20.48
C VAL A 308 3.86 31.46 -20.86
N VAL A 309 4.72 31.71 -19.87
CA VAL A 309 6.14 31.98 -20.08
C VAL A 309 6.83 30.71 -20.55
N ASP A 310 7.60 30.81 -21.66
CA ASP A 310 8.43 29.71 -22.13
C ASP A 310 9.70 29.56 -21.28
N PRO A 311 9.82 28.48 -20.47
CA PRO A 311 10.97 28.31 -19.60
C PRO A 311 12.20 27.74 -20.31
N ARG A 312 12.06 27.28 -21.57
CA ARG A 312 13.10 26.52 -22.29
C ARG A 312 14.44 27.25 -22.45
N PRO A 313 14.49 28.57 -22.71
CA PRO A 313 15.76 29.31 -22.77
C PRO A 313 16.55 29.31 -21.46
N TYR A 314 15.92 28.94 -20.35
CA TYR A 314 16.47 29.04 -18.99
C TYR A 314 16.86 27.68 -18.38
N PHE A 315 16.67 26.57 -19.10
CA PHE A 315 16.99 25.22 -18.61
C PHE A 315 18.48 24.86 -18.74
N VAL A 316 19.03 24.23 -17.69
CA VAL A 316 20.41 23.73 -17.60
C VAL A 316 20.44 22.31 -17.00
N GLY A 317 21.55 21.59 -17.14
CA GLY A 317 21.74 20.26 -16.53
C GLY A 317 20.81 19.17 -17.06
N GLU A 318 20.31 18.30 -16.19
CA GLU A 318 19.45 17.14 -16.55
C GLU A 318 18.11 17.55 -17.18
N LEU A 319 17.58 18.74 -16.85
CA LEU A 319 16.37 19.30 -17.47
C LEU A 319 16.60 19.67 -18.95
N LYS A 320 17.78 20.22 -19.28
CA LYS A 320 18.15 20.50 -20.68
C LYS A 320 18.28 19.22 -21.49
N LYS A 321 18.96 18.21 -20.95
CA LYS A 321 19.09 16.89 -21.58
C LYS A 321 17.73 16.21 -21.79
N THR A 322 16.78 16.43 -20.90
CA THR A 322 15.42 15.89 -21.02
C THR A 322 14.62 16.56 -22.14
N LEU A 323 14.80 17.86 -22.37
CA LEU A 323 14.16 18.53 -23.51
C LEU A 323 14.76 18.14 -24.85
N ASP A 324 16.07 18.00 -24.92
CA ASP A 324 16.75 17.52 -26.12
C ASP A 324 16.28 16.09 -26.49
N LYS A 325 15.88 15.30 -25.48
CA LYS A 325 15.33 13.95 -25.62
C LYS A 325 13.84 13.92 -26.00
N TYR A 326 13.06 14.97 -25.70
CA TYR A 326 11.61 15.04 -25.91
C TYR A 326 11.19 16.40 -26.53
N PRO A 327 11.42 16.60 -27.84
CA PRO A 327 11.25 17.90 -28.48
C PRO A 327 9.78 18.38 -28.59
N HIS A 328 8.80 17.50 -28.32
CA HIS A 328 7.36 17.80 -28.34
C HIS A 328 6.84 18.50 -27.08
N ILE A 329 7.68 18.65 -26.05
CA ILE A 329 7.31 19.32 -24.79
C ILE A 329 7.14 20.83 -25.04
N GLY A 330 5.95 21.35 -24.69
CA GLY A 330 5.62 22.77 -24.71
C GLY A 330 6.31 23.57 -23.58
N PRO A 331 5.85 24.79 -23.25
CA PRO A 331 6.52 25.66 -22.29
C PRO A 331 6.32 25.23 -20.81
N VAL A 332 6.76 24.02 -20.41
CA VAL A 332 6.48 23.40 -19.09
C VAL A 332 7.67 22.60 -18.50
N VAL A 333 7.68 22.34 -17.17
CA VAL A 333 8.81 21.71 -16.41
C VAL A 333 8.45 20.32 -15.79
N PRO A 334 9.25 19.22 -15.96
CA PRO A 334 9.01 17.84 -15.40
C PRO A 334 9.86 17.40 -14.15
N ALA A 335 9.48 16.36 -13.34
CA ALA A 335 10.14 15.95 -12.04
C ALA A 335 10.36 14.41 -11.74
N MET A 336 11.37 13.96 -10.92
CA MET A 336 11.89 12.53 -10.66
C MET A 336 12.57 12.25 -9.24
N GLY A 337 12.83 10.99 -8.72
CA GLY A 337 13.28 10.65 -7.29
C GLY A 337 14.26 9.43 -6.93
N TYR A 338 14.69 9.25 -5.63
CA TYR A 338 15.83 8.38 -5.05
C TYR A 338 15.72 7.80 -3.56
N SER A 339 16.71 6.98 -3.06
CA SER A 339 16.75 5.98 -1.91
C SER A 339 17.57 6.28 -0.59
N GLU A 340 17.42 5.44 0.48
CA GLU A 340 17.52 5.50 2.00
C GLU A 340 18.79 5.80 2.90
N GLN A 341 20.01 6.19 2.48
CA GLN A 341 21.07 6.56 3.48
C GLN A 341 20.74 7.87 4.26
N GLN A 342 21.58 8.43 5.15
CA GLN A 342 21.36 9.82 5.62
C GLN A 342 21.28 10.79 4.41
N ALA A 343 22.05 10.46 3.36
CA ALA A 343 21.92 11.00 2.01
C ALA A 343 20.55 10.72 1.36
N GLY A 344 19.94 9.59 1.68
CA GLY A 344 18.63 9.17 1.24
C GLY A 344 17.44 9.80 1.93
N ILE A 345 17.47 9.98 3.25
CA ILE A 345 16.48 10.82 3.93
C ILE A 345 16.55 12.23 3.33
N GLN A 346 17.76 12.79 3.19
CA GLN A 346 17.94 14.09 2.53
C GLN A 346 17.48 14.08 1.06
N ALA A 347 17.71 13.01 0.31
CA ALA A 347 17.23 12.88 -1.06
C ALA A 347 15.70 12.78 -1.15
N VAL A 348 15.06 12.05 -0.23
CA VAL A 348 13.59 11.97 -0.13
C VAL A 348 13.02 13.32 0.24
N LEU A 349 13.61 14.02 1.22
CA LEU A 349 13.18 15.37 1.62
C LEU A 349 13.37 16.39 0.50
N ALA A 350 14.51 16.35 -0.20
CA ALA A 350 14.78 17.20 -1.35
C ALA A 350 13.82 16.90 -2.51
N SER A 351 13.53 15.62 -2.77
CA SER A 351 12.57 15.20 -3.80
C SER A 351 11.16 15.62 -3.42
N ALA A 352 10.72 15.41 -2.18
CA ALA A 352 9.40 15.78 -1.69
C ALA A 352 9.19 17.30 -1.77
N LYS A 353 10.18 18.10 -1.35
CA LYS A 353 10.14 19.56 -1.42
C LYS A 353 10.21 20.09 -2.85
N ALA A 354 10.93 19.41 -3.75
CA ALA A 354 10.99 19.73 -5.17
C ALA A 354 9.67 19.39 -5.89
N LEU A 355 9.06 18.25 -5.56
CA LEU A 355 7.81 17.77 -6.15
C LEU A 355 6.59 18.53 -5.63
N ASN A 356 6.59 18.85 -4.34
CA ASN A 356 5.55 19.62 -3.69
C ASN A 356 6.18 20.55 -2.66
N PRO A 357 6.50 21.80 -3.03
CA PRO A 357 7.05 22.78 -2.09
C PRO A 357 6.12 23.10 -0.90
N ARG A 358 4.83 22.73 -0.98
CA ARG A 358 3.84 22.84 0.11
C ARG A 358 3.73 21.55 0.94
N ALA A 359 4.47 20.49 0.58
CA ALA A 359 4.55 19.29 1.40
C ALA A 359 5.28 19.65 2.69
N GLU A 360 4.52 19.59 3.79
CA GLU A 360 5.09 19.71 5.10
C GLU A 360 5.81 18.41 5.45
N VAL A 361 7.01 18.57 6.00
CA VAL A 361 7.84 17.47 6.45
C VAL A 361 7.77 17.46 7.97
N PHE A 362 7.30 16.35 8.51
CA PHE A 362 7.33 16.08 9.94
C PHE A 362 8.42 15.06 10.22
N VAL A 363 9.23 15.33 11.24
CA VAL A 363 10.19 14.36 11.76
C VAL A 363 9.70 13.91 13.11
N THR A 364 9.47 12.62 13.24
CA THR A 364 8.98 11.99 14.46
C THR A 364 9.89 10.83 14.84
N ALA A 365 10.00 10.56 16.14
CA ALA A 365 10.56 9.33 16.64
C ALA A 365 9.46 8.24 16.71
N SER A 366 9.89 6.99 16.59
CA SER A 366 9.11 5.86 17.07
C SER A 366 9.64 5.52 18.46
N GLU A 367 8.99 6.05 19.49
CA GLU A 367 9.39 5.79 20.87
C GLU A 367 8.89 4.42 21.32
N VAL A 368 9.81 3.59 21.82
CA VAL A 368 9.53 2.24 22.32
C VAL A 368 9.33 2.26 23.83
N SER A 369 8.31 1.57 24.30
CA SER A 369 7.96 1.35 25.72
C SER A 369 7.74 -0.13 26.00
N VAL A 370 7.89 -0.54 27.26
CA VAL A 370 7.63 -1.92 27.70
C VAL A 370 6.77 -1.89 28.95
N ASP A 371 5.85 -2.84 29.07
CA ASP A 371 4.96 -3.02 30.24
C ASP A 371 5.72 -3.42 31.52
N CYS A 372 6.71 -4.31 31.39
CA CYS A 372 7.48 -4.90 32.48
C CYS A 372 9.00 -4.64 32.31
N PRO A 373 9.49 -3.39 32.47
CA PRO A 373 10.89 -3.03 32.23
C PRO A 373 11.89 -3.74 33.16
N ASP A 374 11.47 -4.13 34.36
CA ASP A 374 12.30 -4.85 35.34
C ASP A 374 12.74 -6.24 34.86
N LEU A 375 12.06 -6.81 33.86
CA LEU A 375 12.43 -8.08 33.24
C LEU A 375 13.62 -7.96 32.27
N ILE A 376 14.10 -6.74 31.99
CA ILE A 376 15.09 -6.49 30.94
C ILE A 376 16.46 -6.13 31.52
N ALA A 377 16.51 -5.21 32.48
CA ALA A 377 17.76 -4.61 32.93
C ALA A 377 18.75 -5.66 33.46
N GLY A 378 19.90 -5.77 32.80
CA GLY A 378 20.94 -6.75 33.14
C GLY A 378 20.56 -8.22 32.91
N LYS A 379 19.48 -8.49 32.16
CA LYS A 379 18.97 -9.83 31.85
C LYS A 379 19.34 -10.28 30.44
N ARG A 380 19.39 -11.59 30.25
CA ARG A 380 19.55 -12.22 28.93
C ARG A 380 18.16 -12.37 28.32
N VAL A 381 17.85 -11.63 27.27
CA VAL A 381 16.49 -11.55 26.71
C VAL A 381 16.41 -12.17 25.32
N LEU A 382 15.27 -12.77 25.00
CA LEU A 382 14.93 -13.18 23.65
C LEU A 382 14.01 -12.14 23.01
N CYS A 383 14.30 -11.72 21.78
CA CYS A 383 13.46 -10.76 21.05
C CYS A 383 12.59 -11.47 20.01
N VAL A 384 11.27 -11.35 20.14
CA VAL A 384 10.29 -11.73 19.11
C VAL A 384 9.84 -10.45 18.41
N GLU A 385 9.88 -10.44 17.08
CA GLU A 385 9.72 -9.25 16.26
C GLU A 385 8.61 -9.40 15.23
N ASP A 386 8.08 -8.27 14.78
CA ASP A 386 7.16 -8.19 13.64
C ASP A 386 7.72 -8.91 12.40
N GLY A 387 7.01 -9.95 11.95
CA GLY A 387 7.42 -10.82 10.83
C GLY A 387 7.59 -10.05 9.53
N PRO A 388 6.58 -9.30 9.04
CA PRO A 388 6.70 -8.50 7.83
C PRO A 388 7.88 -7.52 7.86
N THR A 389 8.18 -6.92 9.01
CA THR A 389 9.34 -6.02 9.16
C THR A 389 10.68 -6.75 9.01
N THR A 390 10.81 -7.94 9.59
CA THR A 390 12.07 -8.71 9.60
C THR A 390 12.26 -9.62 8.39
N THR A 391 11.20 -9.96 7.66
CA THR A 391 11.27 -10.80 6.46
C THR A 391 11.32 -9.94 5.19
N HIS A 392 10.16 -9.54 4.67
CA HIS A 392 10.05 -8.77 3.44
C HIS A 392 10.49 -7.31 3.61
N GLY A 393 10.42 -6.76 4.83
CA GLY A 393 10.94 -5.43 5.17
C GLY A 393 12.46 -5.35 5.23
N GLY A 394 13.17 -6.49 5.17
CA GLY A 394 14.63 -6.54 5.05
C GLY A 394 15.39 -6.11 6.31
N ARG A 395 14.74 -5.98 7.47
CA ARG A 395 15.42 -5.54 8.71
C ARG A 395 16.01 -6.74 9.47
N PRO A 396 17.24 -6.62 9.98
CA PRO A 396 17.80 -7.66 10.84
C PRO A 396 17.10 -7.75 12.21
N SER A 397 16.40 -6.70 12.64
CA SER A 397 15.69 -6.62 13.92
C SER A 397 14.61 -5.52 13.92
N GLY A 398 13.77 -5.51 14.96
CA GLY A 398 12.61 -4.63 15.09
C GLY A 398 12.51 -3.92 16.45
N ALA A 399 11.29 -3.80 16.96
CA ALA A 399 10.97 -3.05 18.17
C ALA A 399 11.51 -3.72 19.45
N ALA A 400 11.49 -5.06 19.52
CA ALA A 400 11.96 -5.79 20.70
C ALA A 400 13.48 -5.62 20.91
N ALA A 401 14.27 -5.66 19.84
CA ALA A 401 15.72 -5.39 19.92
C ALA A 401 16.03 -3.94 20.31
N VAL A 402 15.22 -2.97 19.84
CA VAL A 402 15.33 -1.57 20.28
C VAL A 402 15.01 -1.44 21.76
N ALA A 403 13.98 -2.13 22.25
CA ALA A 403 13.65 -2.18 23.68
C ALA A 403 14.78 -2.80 24.50
N ALA A 404 15.32 -3.94 24.08
CA ALA A 404 16.43 -4.60 24.76
C ALA A 404 17.63 -3.65 24.96
N ALA A 405 17.97 -2.87 23.93
CA ALA A 405 19.01 -1.85 24.03
C ALA A 405 18.61 -0.67 24.94
N LYS A 406 17.39 -0.12 24.79
CA LYS A 406 16.89 1.01 25.58
C LYS A 406 16.87 0.72 27.08
N TYR A 407 16.49 -0.50 27.46
CA TYR A 407 16.35 -0.93 28.85
C TYR A 407 17.55 -1.73 29.37
N ALA A 408 18.70 -1.63 28.70
CA ALA A 408 19.98 -2.18 29.15
C ALA A 408 19.95 -3.68 29.45
N ALA A 409 19.41 -4.48 28.53
CA ALA A 409 19.59 -5.93 28.55
C ALA A 409 21.08 -6.31 28.58
N ALA A 410 21.43 -7.35 29.32
CA ALA A 410 22.80 -7.86 29.34
C ALA A 410 23.18 -8.53 28.01
N GLU A 411 22.21 -9.21 27.37
CA GLU A 411 22.43 -9.97 26.14
C GLU A 411 21.10 -10.12 25.39
N VAL A 412 21.13 -10.00 24.06
CA VAL A 412 20.06 -10.53 23.19
C VAL A 412 20.49 -11.93 22.76
N VAL A 413 19.82 -12.96 23.30
CA VAL A 413 20.19 -14.37 23.10
C VAL A 413 19.84 -14.78 21.67
N ASP A 414 20.84 -15.30 20.95
CA ASP A 414 20.66 -15.81 19.59
C ASP A 414 19.78 -17.08 19.59
N PRO A 415 18.57 -17.04 19.00
CA PRO A 415 17.65 -18.15 19.10
C PRO A 415 17.84 -19.19 17.99
N ARG A 416 18.68 -18.91 16.98
CA ARG A 416 18.88 -19.77 15.81
C ARG A 416 19.26 -21.22 16.13
N PRO A 417 20.10 -21.51 17.16
CA PRO A 417 20.40 -22.89 17.54
C PRO A 417 19.20 -23.69 18.04
N TYR A 418 18.11 -23.01 18.42
CA TYR A 418 16.94 -23.59 19.10
C TYR A 418 15.71 -23.70 18.18
N PHE A 419 15.77 -23.16 16.96
CA PHE A 419 14.63 -23.17 16.05
C PHE A 419 14.30 -24.56 15.52
N VAL A 420 13.01 -24.87 15.54
CA VAL A 420 12.44 -26.11 15.01
C VAL A 420 11.41 -25.83 13.91
N GLY A 421 11.11 -26.86 13.11
CA GLY A 421 10.02 -26.84 12.14
C GLY A 421 10.07 -25.70 11.12
N GLU A 422 8.95 -25.00 10.92
CA GLU A 422 8.80 -23.96 9.89
C GLU A 422 9.62 -22.68 10.19
N LEU A 423 9.91 -22.40 11.47
CA LEU A 423 10.75 -21.26 11.86
C LEU A 423 12.19 -21.40 11.35
N LYS A 424 12.72 -22.63 11.36
CA LYS A 424 14.05 -22.92 10.80
C LYS A 424 14.10 -22.65 9.29
N LYS A 425 13.07 -23.10 8.55
CA LYS A 425 12.97 -22.85 7.11
C LYS A 425 12.86 -21.36 6.79
N THR A 426 12.19 -20.60 7.65
CA THR A 426 12.06 -19.14 7.50
C THR A 426 13.42 -18.46 7.56
N LEU A 427 14.29 -18.81 8.51
CA LEU A 427 15.64 -18.26 8.57
C LEU A 427 16.49 -18.61 7.35
N ASP A 428 16.40 -19.86 6.88
CA ASP A 428 17.12 -20.30 5.68
C ASP A 428 16.71 -19.45 4.45
N LYS A 429 15.42 -19.07 4.38
CA LYS A 429 14.88 -18.20 3.32
C LYS A 429 15.26 -16.73 3.49
N TYR A 430 15.36 -16.23 4.73
CA TYR A 430 15.67 -14.83 5.05
C TYR A 430 16.95 -14.70 5.88
N PRO A 431 18.14 -14.92 5.27
CA PRO A 431 19.41 -14.99 6.00
C PRO A 431 19.89 -13.65 6.61
N HIS A 432 19.21 -12.55 6.28
CA HIS A 432 19.51 -11.21 6.82
C HIS A 432 18.93 -10.99 8.22
N ILE A 433 18.03 -11.86 8.68
CA ILE A 433 17.45 -11.80 10.03
C ILE A 433 18.57 -11.99 11.06
N GLY A 434 18.62 -11.08 12.03
CA GLY A 434 19.59 -11.08 13.12
C GLY A 434 19.23 -12.08 14.23
N PRO A 435 19.73 -11.88 15.46
CA PRO A 435 19.46 -12.77 16.60
C PRO A 435 18.06 -12.51 17.18
N VAL A 436 17.03 -12.64 16.35
CA VAL A 436 15.62 -12.38 16.72
C VAL A 436 14.71 -13.47 16.16
N VAL A 437 13.52 -13.61 16.74
CA VAL A 437 12.48 -14.50 16.25
C VAL A 437 11.49 -13.71 15.38
N PRO A 438 11.37 -14.00 14.07
CA PRO A 438 10.33 -13.38 13.25
C PRO A 438 8.97 -13.98 13.59
N ALA A 439 7.97 -13.15 13.90
CA ALA A 439 6.61 -13.60 14.12
C ALA A 439 5.91 -13.88 12.80
N MET A 440 5.70 -15.16 12.46
CA MET A 440 5.19 -15.57 11.15
C MET A 440 3.77 -16.11 11.24
N GLY A 441 2.88 -15.75 10.29
CA GLY A 441 1.45 -16.09 10.29
C GLY A 441 1.12 -17.52 10.72
N TYR A 442 0.70 -17.67 11.99
CA TYR A 442 0.77 -18.95 12.68
C TYR A 442 -0.45 -19.86 12.45
N SER A 443 -0.29 -20.84 11.56
CA SER A 443 -1.05 -22.11 11.66
C SER A 443 -0.82 -22.77 13.03
N GLU A 444 -1.69 -23.70 13.41
CA GLU A 444 -1.55 -24.46 14.66
C GLU A 444 -0.14 -25.06 14.81
N GLN A 445 0.43 -25.60 13.72
CA GLN A 445 1.79 -26.12 13.71
C GLN A 445 2.84 -25.03 13.93
N GLN A 446 2.69 -23.85 13.33
CA GLN A 446 3.63 -22.75 13.53
C GLN A 446 3.57 -22.18 14.94
N ILE A 447 2.39 -22.16 15.60
CA ILE A 447 2.29 -21.81 17.02
C ILE A 447 3.06 -22.82 17.87
N LEU A 448 2.89 -24.11 17.60
CA LEU A 448 3.61 -25.18 18.32
C LEU A 448 5.13 -25.06 18.12
N ASP A 449 5.57 -24.86 16.88
CA ASP A 449 6.99 -24.69 16.55
C ASP A 449 7.58 -23.44 17.22
N LEU A 450 6.82 -22.33 17.26
CA LEU A 450 7.23 -21.10 17.95
C LEU A 450 7.37 -21.33 19.45
N GLN A 451 6.36 -21.91 20.11
CA GLN A 451 6.41 -22.19 21.54
C GLN A 451 7.60 -23.10 21.88
N ALA A 452 7.80 -24.17 21.10
CA ALA A 452 8.91 -25.10 21.30
C ALA A 452 10.27 -24.41 21.12
N SER A 453 10.39 -23.55 20.10
CA SER A 453 11.59 -22.77 19.84
C SER A 453 11.88 -21.79 20.98
N ILE A 454 10.89 -21.01 21.43
CA ILE A 454 11.04 -20.06 22.54
C ILE A 454 11.38 -20.80 23.85
N ALA A 455 10.65 -21.87 24.18
CA ALA A 455 10.86 -22.63 25.41
C ALA A 455 12.27 -23.25 25.53
N ALA A 456 12.91 -23.54 24.39
CA ALA A 456 14.26 -24.09 24.35
C ALA A 456 15.37 -23.03 24.50
N VAL A 457 15.08 -21.74 24.29
CA VAL A 457 16.08 -20.67 24.41
C VAL A 457 16.39 -20.37 25.88
N PRO A 458 17.66 -20.46 26.32
CA PRO A 458 18.06 -20.20 27.69
C PRO A 458 18.16 -18.68 27.94
N CYS A 459 17.01 -18.03 28.03
CA CYS A 459 16.86 -16.60 28.33
C CYS A 459 16.08 -16.40 29.64
N ASP A 460 16.27 -15.24 30.26
CA ASP A 460 15.61 -14.84 31.50
C ASP A 460 14.20 -14.26 31.24
N ALA A 461 13.97 -13.67 30.05
CA ALA A 461 12.70 -13.09 29.63
C ALA A 461 12.59 -13.02 28.10
N VAL A 462 11.35 -12.93 27.60
CA VAL A 462 11.04 -12.77 26.16
C VAL A 462 10.36 -11.42 25.94
N LEU A 463 10.91 -10.63 25.02
CA LEU A 463 10.37 -9.36 24.58
C LEU A 463 9.52 -9.57 23.33
N VAL A 464 8.26 -9.17 23.40
CA VAL A 464 7.28 -9.32 22.32
C VAL A 464 7.10 -7.98 21.61
N GLY A 465 7.74 -7.82 20.45
CA GLY A 465 7.74 -6.62 19.61
C GLY A 465 6.75 -6.61 18.46
N THR A 466 5.76 -7.51 18.49
CA THR A 466 4.70 -7.63 17.49
C THR A 466 3.58 -6.63 17.72
N PRO A 467 2.89 -6.11 16.68
CA PRO A 467 1.72 -5.24 16.85
C PRO A 467 0.54 -5.93 17.55
N HIS A 468 0.35 -7.23 17.31
CA HIS A 468 -0.61 -8.08 17.99
C HIS A 468 0.05 -8.71 19.22
N ASP A 469 -0.68 -8.79 20.31
CA ASP A 469 -0.18 -9.37 21.55
C ASP A 469 -0.19 -10.90 21.46
N ILE A 470 0.86 -11.47 20.89
CA ILE A 470 1.00 -12.92 20.73
C ILE A 470 1.10 -13.67 22.06
N THR A 471 1.22 -12.98 23.20
CA THR A 471 1.21 -13.62 24.53
C THR A 471 -0.12 -14.35 24.80
N GLN A 472 -1.18 -13.98 24.09
CA GLN A 472 -2.49 -14.64 24.15
C GLN A 472 -2.54 -15.94 23.33
N LEU A 473 -1.56 -16.15 22.45
CA LEU A 473 -1.50 -17.28 21.52
C LEU A 473 -0.45 -18.31 21.91
N ILE A 474 0.47 -17.95 22.81
CA ILE A 474 1.62 -18.78 23.17
C ILE A 474 1.68 -19.00 24.68
N SER A 475 2.06 -20.20 25.07
CA SER A 475 2.33 -20.58 26.46
C SER A 475 3.78 -21.06 26.56
N VAL A 476 4.64 -20.22 27.13
CA VAL A 476 6.08 -20.48 27.30
C VAL A 476 6.49 -20.31 28.76
N PRO A 477 7.55 -21.02 29.23
CA PRO A 477 7.95 -20.97 30.64
C PRO A 477 8.63 -19.66 31.04
N GLN A 478 9.21 -18.92 30.09
CA GLN A 478 9.87 -17.65 30.34
C GLN A 478 8.84 -16.52 30.55
N PRO A 479 9.12 -15.54 31.43
CA PRO A 479 8.28 -14.36 31.57
C PRO A 479 8.30 -13.53 30.28
N LEU A 480 7.12 -13.02 29.91
CA LEU A 480 6.90 -12.23 28.69
C LEU A 480 6.80 -10.75 29.07
N ALA A 481 7.41 -9.86 28.28
CA ALA A 481 7.20 -8.43 28.35
C ALA A 481 6.77 -7.89 26.97
N VAL A 482 5.65 -7.19 26.93
CA VAL A 482 5.07 -6.66 25.69
C VAL A 482 5.68 -5.31 25.38
N VAL A 483 6.27 -5.22 24.20
CA VAL A 483 6.90 -4.01 23.69
C VAL A 483 5.88 -3.25 22.85
N THR A 484 5.62 -2.01 23.25
CA THR A 484 4.74 -1.08 22.54
C THR A 484 5.56 0.05 21.93
N TYR A 485 5.04 0.69 20.90
CA TYR A 485 5.70 1.85 20.30
C TYR A 485 4.71 2.86 19.75
N ALA A 486 5.03 4.13 19.99
CA ALA A 486 4.21 5.28 19.65
C ALA A 486 5.02 6.30 18.86
N VAL A 487 4.31 7.07 18.03
CA VAL A 487 4.92 8.25 17.39
C VAL A 487 5.10 9.32 18.46
N ALA A 488 6.33 9.80 18.60
CA ALA A 488 6.70 10.91 19.46
C ALA A 488 7.27 12.04 18.59
N ASP A 489 6.93 13.28 18.94
CA ASP A 489 7.52 14.44 18.29
C ASP A 489 8.98 14.58 18.69
N LEU A 490 9.83 14.99 17.75
CA LEU A 490 11.22 15.33 18.03
C LEU A 490 11.37 16.83 18.24
N ASP A 491 12.07 17.22 19.30
CA ASP A 491 12.50 18.61 19.48
C ASP A 491 13.64 19.00 18.51
N GLU A 492 13.95 20.31 18.45
CA GLU A 492 14.98 20.82 17.52
C GLU A 492 16.39 20.26 17.83
N GLU A 493 16.69 19.95 19.09
CA GLU A 493 18.00 19.43 19.51
C GLU A 493 18.17 17.97 19.07
N GLN A 494 17.12 17.16 19.24
CA GLN A 494 17.04 15.79 18.75
C GLN A 494 17.10 15.71 17.23
N GLN A 495 16.43 16.62 16.52
CA GLN A 495 16.51 16.72 15.06
C GLN A 495 17.92 17.08 14.58
N GLN A 496 18.60 18.01 15.28
CA GLN A 496 19.99 18.37 14.99
C GLN A 496 20.95 17.20 15.25
N GLY A 497 20.73 16.42 16.30
CA GLY A 497 21.50 15.22 16.62
C GLY A 497 21.43 14.14 15.52
N LEU A 498 20.33 14.10 14.76
CA LEU A 498 20.16 13.22 13.60
C LEU A 498 20.72 13.79 12.28
N GLY A 499 21.32 14.99 12.33
CA GLY A 499 21.85 15.69 11.16
C GLY A 499 20.77 16.31 10.26
N LEU A 500 19.54 16.46 10.76
CA LEU A 500 18.41 17.04 10.03
C LEU A 500 18.35 18.55 10.29
N LYS A 501 19.14 19.33 9.53
CA LYS A 501 19.20 20.80 9.67
C LYS A 501 18.11 21.49 8.84
N GLY A 502 17.48 22.52 9.42
CA GLY A 502 16.63 23.47 8.66
C GLY A 502 15.18 23.07 8.44
N LEU A 503 14.65 22.09 9.20
CA LEU A 503 13.23 21.71 9.15
C LEU A 503 12.33 22.59 10.05
N GLY A 504 12.94 23.34 10.99
CA GLY A 504 12.25 24.24 11.92
C GLY A 504 11.46 23.52 13.01
N ALA A 505 11.07 24.22 14.08
CA ALA A 505 10.10 23.75 15.05
C ALA A 505 8.73 23.53 14.38
N SER A 506 8.47 22.31 13.92
CA SER A 506 7.13 21.93 13.50
C SER A 506 6.24 21.81 14.73
N PRO A 507 4.98 22.31 14.71
CA PRO A 507 3.99 21.79 15.65
C PRO A 507 3.98 20.27 15.48
N GLY A 508 4.00 19.56 16.60
CA GLY A 508 3.99 18.10 16.60
C GLY A 508 2.98 17.51 15.62
N LEU A 509 3.29 16.36 15.02
CA LEU A 509 2.53 15.77 13.91
C LEU A 509 1.02 15.71 14.23
N GLY A 510 0.66 15.38 15.47
CA GLY A 510 -0.73 15.36 15.93
C GLY A 510 -1.45 16.71 15.79
N LYS A 511 -0.87 17.80 16.30
CA LYS A 511 -1.48 19.14 16.23
C LYS A 511 -1.60 19.66 14.80
N ALA A 512 -0.61 19.35 13.95
CA ALA A 512 -0.64 19.72 12.55
C ALA A 512 -1.75 18.97 11.78
N LEU A 513 -1.93 17.67 12.08
CA LEU A 513 -3.00 16.86 11.53
C LEU A 513 -4.37 17.40 11.94
N GLU A 514 -4.60 17.71 13.21
CA GLU A 514 -5.87 18.27 13.71
C GLU A 514 -6.29 19.53 12.93
N GLY A 515 -5.38 20.50 12.78
CA GLY A 515 -5.66 21.75 12.07
C GLY A 515 -5.92 21.56 10.57
N ARG A 516 -5.15 20.69 9.90
CA ARG A 516 -5.27 20.45 8.46
C ARG A 516 -6.50 19.63 8.09
N LEU A 517 -6.78 18.60 8.89
CA LEU A 517 -7.95 17.76 8.71
C LEU A 517 -9.22 18.61 8.86
N ALA A 518 -9.31 19.49 9.87
CA ALA A 518 -10.39 20.47 9.96
C ALA A 518 -10.55 21.33 8.68
N GLY A 519 -9.44 21.73 8.05
CA GLY A 519 -9.42 22.50 6.79
C GLY A 519 -9.86 21.70 5.54
N MET A 520 -9.43 20.45 5.40
CA MET A 520 -9.78 19.58 4.25
C MET A 520 -11.28 19.42 4.05
N TRP A 521 -12.07 19.56 5.13
CA TRP A 521 -13.51 19.32 5.13
C TRP A 521 -14.36 20.58 5.21
N THR A 522 -13.76 21.77 5.14
CA THR A 522 -14.46 23.06 5.04
C THR A 522 -14.53 23.60 3.61
N ALA A 523 -13.79 23.00 2.68
CA ALA A 523 -14.05 23.16 1.26
C ALA A 523 -15.41 22.52 0.96
N LYS A 524 -16.44 23.36 0.81
CA LYS A 524 -17.81 22.92 0.47
C LYS A 524 -17.76 21.99 -0.76
N SER A 525 -18.36 20.80 -0.57
CA SER A 525 -18.68 19.78 -1.57
C SER A 525 -19.38 20.34 -2.80
#